data_AF-A0A356R5F2-F1
#
_entry.id   AF-A0A356R5F2-F1
#
_cell.length_a   1.000
_cell.length_b   1.000
_cell.length_c   1.000
_cell.angle_alpha   90.00
_cell.angle_beta   90.00
_cell.angle_gamma   90.00
#
_symmetry.space_group_name_H-M   'P 1'
#
loop_
_entity.id
_entity.type
_entity.pdbx_description
1 polymer ?
#
loop_
_entity_poly.entity_id
_entity_poly.type
_entity_poly.pdbx_seq_one_letter_code
_entity_poly.pdbx_strand_id
1 'polypeptide(L)' 'MASRSGKQEISPKSIDLPETFLLQINQEQELRTLLQLIEKESRRLLQAEGISVFLLDRKECELWFPLPVNGRLLRLDARL' A
#
# COMPACT_ATOMS: atom_id res chain seq x y z
N MET A 1 -37.94 -7.22 -22.51
CA MET A 1 -37.17 -5.96 -22.65
C MET A 1 -36.66 -5.55 -21.28
N ALA A 2 -35.34 -5.36 -21.18
CA ALA A 2 -34.56 -4.71 -20.12
C ALA A 2 -34.78 -5.15 -18.65
N SER A 3 -34.07 -6.21 -18.25
CA SER A 3 -33.70 -6.48 -16.86
C SER A 3 -32.82 -5.33 -16.35
N ARG A 4 -33.30 -4.58 -15.35
CA ARG A 4 -32.51 -3.56 -14.66
C ARG A 4 -31.43 -4.26 -13.84
N SER A 5 -30.20 -4.18 -14.33
CA SER A 5 -28.97 -4.59 -13.64
C SER A 5 -28.93 -3.91 -12.27
N GLY A 6 -29.07 -4.70 -11.21
CA GLY A 6 -28.85 -4.23 -9.84
C GLY A 6 -27.44 -3.68 -9.75
N LYS A 7 -27.31 -2.38 -9.43
CA LYS A 7 -26.07 -1.84 -8.91
C LYS A 7 -25.85 -2.54 -7.58
N GLN A 8 -24.98 -3.56 -7.56
CA GLN A 8 -24.41 -4.04 -6.32
C GLN A 8 -23.60 -2.89 -5.73
N GLU A 9 -24.19 -2.16 -4.80
CA GLU A 9 -23.42 -1.37 -3.86
C GLU A 9 -22.51 -2.35 -3.12
N ILE A 10 -21.23 -2.33 -3.49
CA ILE A 10 -20.19 -3.00 -2.72
C ILE A 10 -20.13 -2.23 -1.41
N SER A 11 -20.94 -2.65 -0.44
CA SER A 11 -20.75 -2.27 0.96
C SER A 11 -19.27 -2.53 1.26
N PRO A 12 -18.49 -1.53 1.69
CA PRO A 12 -17.11 -1.76 2.02
C PRO A 12 -17.11 -2.79 3.14
N LYS A 13 -16.73 -4.03 2.82
CA LYS A 13 -16.47 -5.06 3.83
C LYS A 13 -15.56 -4.39 4.84
N SER A 14 -16.01 -4.29 6.09
CA SER A 14 -15.21 -3.73 7.17
C SER A 14 -13.89 -4.49 7.19
N ILE A 15 -12.80 -3.83 6.78
CA ILE A 15 -11.48 -4.42 6.80
C ILE A 15 -11.11 -4.49 8.28
N ASP A 16 -10.94 -5.72 8.78
CA ASP A 16 -10.53 -5.97 10.16
C ASP A 16 -9.03 -5.64 10.30
N LEU A 17 -8.77 -4.37 10.63
CA LEU A 17 -7.45 -3.86 10.97
C LEU A 17 -7.27 -3.94 12.49
N PRO A 18 -6.24 -4.62 12.99
CA PRO A 18 -5.95 -4.65 14.42
C PRO A 18 -5.76 -3.22 14.98
N GLU A 19 -6.36 -2.93 16.12
CA GLU A 19 -6.18 -1.64 16.81
C GLU A 19 -4.70 -1.34 17.08
N THR A 20 -3.92 -2.38 17.40
CA THR A 20 -2.47 -2.28 17.59
C THR A 20 -1.75 -1.80 16.34
N PHE A 21 -2.15 -2.25 15.15
CA PHE A 21 -1.61 -1.76 13.89
C PHE A 21 -1.96 -0.29 13.67
N LEU A 22 -3.21 0.11 13.94
CA LEU A 22 -3.66 1.50 13.79
C LEU A 22 -2.93 2.46 14.74
N LEU A 23 -2.64 2.03 15.97
CA LEU A 23 -1.84 2.82 16.91
C LEU A 23 -0.39 2.94 16.45
N GLN A 24 0.22 1.83 16.02
CA GLN A 24 1.60 1.79 15.53
C GLN A 24 1.79 2.68 14.30
N ILE A 25 0.93 2.55 13.29
CA ILE A 25 1.08 3.30 12.04
C ILE A 25 0.92 4.81 12.24
N ASN A 26 0.07 5.24 13.17
CA ASN A 26 -0.16 6.66 13.47
C ASN A 26 0.95 7.32 14.30
N GLN A 27 1.75 6.53 15.02
CA GLN A 27 2.84 7.04 15.86
C GLN A 27 4.20 6.93 15.17
N GLU A 28 4.29 6.19 14.07
CA GLU A 28 5.55 5.96 13.37
C GLU A 28 6.03 7.22 12.63
N GLN A 29 7.27 7.62 12.87
CA GLN A 29 7.89 8.81 12.29
C GLN A 29 8.96 8.44 11.25
N GLU A 30 9.51 7.23 11.33
CA GLU A 30 10.51 6.74 10.40
C GLU A 30 9.84 6.13 9.17
N LEU A 31 10.02 6.78 8.02
CA LEU A 31 9.37 6.39 6.76
C LEU A 31 9.65 4.93 6.37
N ARG A 32 10.88 4.45 6.60
CA ARG A 32 11.24 3.06 6.30
C ARG A 32 10.42 2.09 7.14
N THR A 33 10.27 2.36 8.44
CA THR A 33 9.49 1.54 9.36
C THR A 33 8.00 1.61 9.01
N LEU A 34 7.51 2.80 8.66
CA LEU A 34 6.13 3.00 8.20
C LEU A 34 5.79 2.13 6.98
N LEU A 35 6.66 2.14 5.96
CA LEU A 35 6.48 1.32 4.76
C LEU A 35 6.51 -0.19 5.08
N GLN A 36 7.37 -0.62 6.01
CA GLN A 36 7.43 -2.01 6.47
C GLN A 36 6.15 -2.44 7.20
N LEU A 37 5.57 -1.57 8.04
CA LEU A 37 4.28 -1.83 8.70
C LEU A 37 3.17 -2.00 7.67
N ILE A 38 3.07 -1.08 6.70
CA ILE A 38 2.09 -1.16 5.60
C ILE A 38 2.27 -2.46 4.81
N GLU A 39 3.50 -2.79 4.43
CA GLU A 39 3.79 -4.01 3.65
C GLU A 39 3.39 -5.28 4.41
N LYS A 40 3.74 -5.36 5.71
CA LYS A 40 3.39 -6.50 6.56
C LYS A 40 1.89 -6.69 6.67
N GLU A 41 1.15 -5.62 6.95
CA GLU A 41 -0.29 -5.70 7.12
C GLU A 41 -1.02 -5.96 5.80
N SER A 42 -0.56 -5.34 4.70
CA SER A 42 -1.08 -5.59 3.36
C SER A 42 -0.88 -7.05 2.95
N ARG A 43 0.30 -7.64 3.25
CA ARG A 43 0.59 -9.05 2.95
C ARG A 43 -0.40 -9.97 3.67
N ARG A 44 -0.67 -9.70 4.96
CA ARG A 44 -1.63 -10.45 5.78
C ARG A 44 -3.04 -10.37 5.20
N LEU A 45 -3.51 -9.17 4.88
CA LEU A 45 -4.87 -8.93 4.40
C LEU A 45 -5.10 -9.48 2.99
N LEU A 46 -4.13 -9.30 2.10
CA LEU A 46 -4.23 -9.70 0.70
C LEU A 46 -3.84 -11.16 0.47
N GLN A 47 -3.28 -11.85 1.47
CA GLN A 47 -2.75 -13.21 1.35
C GLN A 47 -1.76 -13.32 0.18
N ALA A 48 -0.98 -12.27 -0.05
CA ALA A 48 -0.02 -12.20 -1.14
C ALA A 48 1.35 -12.74 -0.71
N GLU A 49 2.10 -13.32 -1.64
CA GLU A 49 3.48 -13.73 -1.40
C GLU A 49 4.39 -12.50 -1.25
N GLY A 50 4.23 -11.53 -2.15
CA GLY A 50 4.99 -10.29 -2.17
C GLY A 50 4.09 -9.06 -2.22
N ILE A 51 4.50 -8.02 -1.49
CA ILE A 51 3.92 -6.67 -1.57
C ILE A 51 5.07 -5.69 -1.77
N SER A 52 4.84 -4.64 -2.55
CA SER A 52 5.79 -3.54 -2.71
C SER A 52 5.03 -2.22 -2.69
N VAL A 53 5.50 -1.27 -1.88
CA VAL A 53 4.90 0.06 -1.75
C VAL A 53 5.81 1.06 -2.43
N PHE A 54 5.35 1.62 -3.55
CA PHE A 54 6.06 2.66 -4.28
C PHE A 54 5.55 4.03 -3.85
N LEU A 55 6.47 4.96 -3.65
CA LEU A 55 6.15 6.35 -3.39
C LEU A 55 6.38 7.17 -4.65
N LEU A 56 5.43 8.03 -4.99
CA LEU A 56 5.54 8.91 -6.14
C LEU A 56 6.34 10.17 -5.76
N ASP A 57 7.51 10.33 -6.38
CA ASP A 57 8.24 11.58 -6.43
C ASP A 57 7.63 12.47 -7.51
N ARG A 58 6.82 13.44 -7.10
CA ARG A 58 6.15 14.36 -8.02
C ARG A 58 7.09 15.33 -8.72
N LYS A 59 8.29 15.58 -8.17
CA LYS A 59 9.24 16.53 -8.76
C LYS A 59 9.91 15.93 -9.98
N GLU A 60 10.36 14.69 -9.83
CA GLU A 60 11.05 13.96 -10.90
C GLU A 60 10.09 13.14 -11.76
N CYS A 61 8.82 13.02 -11.35
CA CYS A 61 7.82 12.11 -11.94
C CYS A 61 8.31 10.66 -11.96
N GLU A 62 8.83 10.20 -10.82
CA GLU A 62 9.37 8.84 -10.67
C GLU A 62 8.72 8.13 -9.49
N LEU A 63 8.49 6.82 -9.64
CA LEU A 63 8.17 5.94 -8.52
C LEU A 63 9.46 5.47 -7.87
N TRP A 64 9.57 5.63 -6.55
CA TRP A 64 10.72 5.15 -5.80
C TRP A 64 10.35 4.06 -4.80
N PHE A 65 11.24 3.08 -4.67
CA PHE A 65 11.12 1.95 -3.74
C PHE A 65 12.47 1.69 -3.06
N PRO A 66 12.54 1.67 -1.71
CA PRO A 66 13.76 1.35 -0.98
C PRO A 66 14.05 -0.15 -1.07
N LEU A 67 15.15 -0.52 -1.73
CA LEU A 67 15.56 -1.92 -1.79
C LEU A 67 16.05 -2.38 -0.41
N PRO A 68 15.74 -3.62 0.01
CA PRO A 68 16.23 -4.19 1.27
C PRO A 68 17.75 -4.34 1.31
N VAL A 69 18.38 -4.44 0.14
CA VAL A 69 19.80 -4.76 0.00
C VAL A 69 20.59 -3.48 -0.30
N ASN A 70 21.59 -3.20 0.55
CA ASN A 70 22.60 -2.15 0.37
C ASN A 70 22.09 -0.69 0.33
N GLY A 71 20.91 -0.42 0.89
CA GLY A 71 20.35 0.94 0.93
C GLY A 71 20.07 1.55 -0.44
N ARG A 72 20.06 0.74 -1.50
CA ARG A 72 19.80 1.20 -2.86
C ARG A 72 18.33 1.58 -3.03
N LEU A 73 18.08 2.55 -3.88
CA LEU A 73 16.74 2.97 -4.27
C LEU A 73 16.49 2.47 -5.69
N LEU A 74 15.37 1.78 -5.89
CA LEU A 74 14.81 1.58 -7.22
C LEU A 74 14.03 2.84 -7.60
N ARG A 75 14.29 3.41 -8.78
CA ARG A 75 13.53 4.52 -9.35
C ARG A 75 13.01 4.09 -10.72
N LEU A 76 11.72 4.30 -10.95
CA LEU A 76 11.02 3.96 -12.18
C LEU A 76 10.38 5.22 -12.73
N ASP A 77 10.53 5.48 -14.03
CA ASP A 77 9.84 6.59 -14.70
C ASP A 77 8.32 6.38 -14.63
N ALA A 78 7.58 7.39 -14.14
CA ALA A 78 6.13 7.35 -14.01
C ALA A 78 5.40 8.09 -15.15
N ARG A 79 6.14 8.60 -16.15
CA ARG A 79 5.58 9.22 -17.35
C ARG A 79 5.22 8.09 -18.34
N LEU A 80 3.95 7.68 -18.29
CA LEU A 80 3.37 6.71 -19.23
C LEU A 80 3.24 7.28 -20.65
#